data_AF-A0A1G5Q4U7-F1
#
_entry.id   AF-A0A1G5Q4U7-F1
#
_cell.length_a   1.000
_cell.length_b   1.000
_cell.length_c   1.000
_cell.angle_alpha   90.00
_cell.angle_beta   90.00
_cell.angle_gamma   90.00
#
_symmetry.space_group_name_H-M   'P 1'
#
loop_
_entity.id
_entity.type
_entity.pdbx_description
1 polymer ?
#
loop_
_entity_poly.entity_id
_entity_poly.type
_entity_poly.pdbx_seq_one_letter_code
_entity_poly.pdbx_strand_id
1 'polypeptide(L)' 'MAGDDVSFPLTMASSIDEVLAHPKAGPILREAMGDKFDEHFLRMIGPNPVGRFDGLPLPLAEMEKLIADASS' A
#
# COMPACT_ATOMS: atom_id res chain seq x y z
N MET A 1 -14.69 -9.07 19.08
CA MET A 1 -13.96 -10.17 18.42
C MET A 1 -12.82 -9.50 17.68
N ALA A 2 -11.57 -9.73 18.10
CA ALA A 2 -10.42 -9.24 17.37
C ALA A 2 -10.51 -9.87 15.98
N GLY A 3 -10.75 -9.04 14.97
CA GLY A 3 -10.74 -9.52 13.59
C GLY A 3 -9.37 -10.13 13.37
N ASP A 4 -9.32 -11.39 12.98
CA ASP A 4 -8.08 -11.99 12.53
C ASP A 4 -7.43 -11.00 11.56
N ASP A 5 -6.20 -10.57 11.87
CA ASP A 5 -5.33 -9.89 10.92
C ASP A 5 -5.03 -10.92 9.83
N VAL A 6 -6.01 -11.14 8.95
CA VAL A 6 -5.83 -11.98 7.78
C VAL A 6 -4.95 -11.18 6.86
N SER A 7 -3.64 -11.26 7.08
CA SER A 7 -2.61 -10.74 6.20
C SER A 7 -2.61 -11.64 4.98
N PHE A 8 -3.61 -11.47 4.11
CA PHE A 8 -3.62 -12.06 2.79
C PHE A 8 -2.37 -11.55 2.04
N PRO A 9 -1.76 -12.37 1.18
CA PRO A 9 -0.65 -11.90 0.35
C PRO A 9 -1.10 -10.68 -0.44
N LEU A 10 -0.35 -9.59 -0.32
CA LEU A 10 -0.63 -8.37 -1.04
C LEU A 10 -0.49 -8.63 -2.55
N THR A 11 -1.35 -8.00 -3.33
CA THR A 11 -1.30 -8.06 -4.79
C THR A 11 -1.44 -6.67 -5.38
N MET A 12 -1.24 -6.52 -6.69
CA MET A 12 -1.51 -5.25 -7.37
C MET A 12 -3.00 -4.86 -7.35
N ALA A 13 -3.89 -5.80 -7.03
CA ALA A 13 -5.31 -5.55 -6.83
C ALA A 13 -5.65 -5.11 -5.40
N SER A 14 -4.72 -5.25 -4.45
CA SER A 14 -4.89 -4.76 -3.08
C SER A 14 -5.02 -3.25 -3.05
N SER A 15 -5.87 -2.76 -2.18
CA SER A 15 -6.07 -1.35 -1.93
C SER A 15 -4.85 -0.72 -1.24
N ILE A 16 -4.68 0.59 -1.42
CA ILE A 16 -3.63 1.35 -0.74
C ILE A 16 -3.80 1.26 0.79
N ASP A 17 -5.05 1.24 1.29
CA ASP A 17 -5.34 1.06 2.71
C ASP A 17 -4.85 -0.29 3.24
N GLU A 18 -5.05 -1.37 2.48
CA GLU A 18 -4.54 -2.71 2.85
C GLU A 18 -3.01 -2.73 2.90
N VAL A 19 -2.34 -2.06 1.96
CA VAL A 19 -0.87 -1.98 1.97
C VAL A 19 -0.36 -1.16 3.15
N LEU A 20 -1.03 -0.04 3.50
CA LEU A 20 -0.70 0.79 4.65
C LEU A 20 -0.97 0.11 6.01
N ALA A 21 -1.96 -0.78 6.06
CA ALA A 21 -2.27 -1.60 7.23
C ALA A 21 -1.32 -2.81 7.37
N HIS A 22 -0.66 -3.23 6.29
CA HIS A 22 0.20 -4.41 6.30
C HIS A 22 1.46 -4.19 7.17
N PRO A 23 1.82 -5.14 8.06
CA PRO A 23 2.90 -4.96 9.04
C PRO A 23 4.29 -4.78 8.41
N LYS A 24 4.55 -5.40 7.24
CA LYS A 24 5.79 -5.22 6.46
C LYS A 24 5.73 -4.05 5.47
N ALA A 25 4.75 -4.06 4.54
CA ALA A 25 4.66 -3.06 3.48
C ALA A 25 4.26 -1.66 3.96
N GLY A 26 3.45 -1.57 5.02
CA GLY A 26 2.92 -0.29 5.50
C GLY A 26 4.01 0.70 5.93
N PRO A 27 4.97 0.32 6.79
CA PRO A 27 6.12 1.17 7.13
C PRO A 27 6.93 1.60 5.91
N ILE A 28 7.20 0.68 4.98
CA ILE A 28 8.00 0.96 3.77
C ILE A 28 7.27 1.95 2.85
N LEU A 29 5.95 1.75 2.65
CA LEU A 29 5.13 2.65 1.85
C LEU A 29 5.05 4.04 2.49
N ARG A 30 4.87 4.13 3.81
CA ARG A 30 4.87 5.41 4.54
C ARG A 30 6.20 6.13 4.42
N GLU A 31 7.32 5.42 4.54
CA GLU A 31 8.66 5.98 4.36
C GLU A 31 8.89 6.50 2.94
N ALA A 32 8.50 5.71 1.93
CA ALA A 32 8.66 6.07 0.52
C ALA A 32 7.78 7.26 0.10
N MET A 33 6.56 7.34 0.65
CA MET A 33 5.66 8.47 0.47
C MET A 33 6.17 9.75 1.14
N GLY A 34 6.78 9.63 2.32
CA GLY A 34 7.20 10.78 3.14
C GLY A 34 6.05 11.76 3.42
N ASP A 35 6.38 13.03 3.65
CA ASP A 35 5.40 14.11 3.87
C ASP A 35 4.72 14.58 2.56
N LYS A 36 4.98 13.92 1.42
CA LYS A 36 4.48 14.37 0.10
C LYS A 36 2.98 14.20 -0.06
N PHE A 37 2.38 13.29 0.69
CA PHE A 37 0.96 12.95 0.58
C PHE A 37 0.25 13.36 1.86
N ASP A 38 -0.66 14.32 1.73
CA ASP A 38 -1.49 14.75 2.85
C ASP A 38 -2.50 13.65 3.25
N GLU A 39 -2.94 13.63 4.51
CA GLU A 39 -3.89 12.63 5.01
C GLU A 39 -5.22 12.62 4.26
N HIS A 40 -5.71 13.77 3.81
CA HIS A 40 -6.93 13.88 3.03
C HIS A 40 -6.75 13.26 1.63
N PHE A 41 -5.61 13.46 0.98
CA PHE A 41 -5.27 12.77 -0.26
C PHE A 41 -5.18 11.25 -0.05
N LEU A 42 -4.52 10.78 1.01
CA LEU A 42 -4.45 9.36 1.34
C LEU A 42 -5.83 8.74 1.57
N ARG A 43 -6.74 9.43 2.28
CA ARG A 43 -8.13 8.97 2.43
C ARG A 43 -8.90 8.90 1.12
N MET A 44 -8.58 9.77 0.16
CA MET A 44 -9.21 9.76 -1.16
C MET A 44 -8.70 8.60 -2.02
N ILE A 45 -7.41 8.27 -1.93
CA ILE A 45 -6.82 7.19 -2.74
C ILE A 45 -6.82 5.83 -2.07
N GLY A 46 -6.95 5.76 -0.74
CA GLY A 46 -6.89 4.55 0.09
C GLY A 46 -7.67 3.35 -0.45
N PRO A 47 -8.96 3.50 -0.81
CA PRO A 47 -9.78 2.41 -1.32
C PRO A 47 -9.40 1.92 -2.73
N ASN A 48 -8.52 2.63 -3.44
CA ASN A 48 -8.14 2.28 -4.80
C ASN A 48 -7.05 1.20 -4.82
N PRO A 49 -7.07 0.30 -5.82
CA PRO A 49 -5.99 -0.65 -6.03
C PRO A 49 -4.65 0.04 -6.23
N VAL A 50 -3.58 -0.51 -5.67
CA VAL A 50 -2.21 0.01 -5.83
C VAL A 50 -1.72 -0.05 -7.28
N GLY A 51 -2.24 -0.98 -8.09
CA GLY A 51 -1.95 -1.04 -9.53
C GLY A 51 -2.84 -0.16 -10.40
N ARG A 52 -3.77 0.61 -9.81
CA ARG A 52 -4.73 1.41 -10.58
C ARG A 52 -4.07 2.57 -11.33
N PHE A 53 -3.03 3.15 -10.74
CA PHE A 53 -2.39 4.36 -11.23
C PHE A 53 -0.88 4.15 -11.34
N ASP A 54 -0.35 4.32 -12.55
CA ASP A 54 1.10 4.37 -12.72
C ASP A 54 1.64 5.67 -12.08
N GLY A 55 2.54 5.54 -11.11
CA GLY A 55 3.14 6.68 -10.41
C GLY A 55 2.42 7.13 -9.15
N LEU A 56 1.35 6.46 -8.70
CA LEU A 56 0.68 6.75 -7.43
C LEU A 56 0.41 5.49 -6.60
N PRO A 57 0.68 5.50 -5.29
CA PRO A 57 1.44 6.51 -4.55
C PRO A 57 2.95 6.51 -4.87
N LEU A 58 3.46 5.47 -5.54
CA LEU A 58 4.83 5.34 -6.03
C LEU A 58 4.81 4.90 -7.51
N PRO A 59 5.92 5.02 -8.24
CA PRO A 59 6.08 4.40 -9.57
C PRO A 59 5.71 2.92 -9.56
N LEU A 60 5.11 2.42 -10.65
CA LEU A 60 4.63 1.04 -10.73
C LEU A 60 5.70 0.01 -10.36
N ALA A 61 6.92 0.19 -10.86
CA ALA A 61 8.05 -0.70 -10.57
C ALA A 61 8.43 -0.75 -9.08
N GLU A 62 8.29 0.37 -8.36
CA GLU A 62 8.52 0.42 -6.92
C GLU A 62 7.40 -0.27 -6.15
N MET A 63 6.15 -0.09 -6.59
CA MET A 63 5.00 -0.81 -6.02
C MET A 63 5.11 -2.33 -6.23
N GLU A 64 5.48 -2.78 -7.42
CA GLU A 64 5.68 -4.21 -7.70
C GLU A 64 6.75 -4.81 -6.79
N LYS A 65 7.87 -4.10 -6.61
CA LYS A 65 8.95 -4.52 -5.71
C LYS A 65 8.48 -4.58 -4.26
N LEU A 66 7.79 -3.53 -3.78
CA LEU A 66 7.24 -3.48 -2.43
C LEU A 66 6.32 -4.68 -2.14
N ILE A 67 5.41 -4.98 -3.08
CA ILE A 67 4.44 -6.07 -2.95
C ILE A 67 5.13 -7.43 -2.98
N ALA A 68 6.13 -7.62 -3.85
CA ALA A 68 6.94 -8.85 -3.90
C ALA A 68 7.76 -9.07 -2.60
N ASP A 69 8.40 -8.02 -2.09
CA ASP A 69 9.19 -8.06 -0.85
C ASP A 69 8.30 -8.35 0.36
N ALA A 70 7.08 -7.78 0.40
CA ALA A 70 6.14 -7.99 1.50
C ALA A 70 5.47 -9.37 1.50
N SER A 71 5.37 -10.01 0.32
CA SER A 71 4.77 -11.33 0.14
C SER A 71 5.75 -12.49 0.34
N SER A 72 7.03 -12.19 0.60
CA SER A 72 8.11 -13.16 0.86
C SER A 72 8.36 -13.43 2.35
#